data_AF-A0A947JWW3-F1
#
_entry.id   AF-A0A947JWW3-F1
#
_cell.length_a   1.000
_cell.length_b   1.000
_cell.length_c   1.000
_cell.angle_alpha   90.00
_cell.angle_beta   90.00
_cell.angle_gamma   90.00
#
_symmetry.space_group_name_H-M   'P 1'
#
loop_
_entity.id
_entity.type
_entity.pdbx_description
1 polymer ?
#
loop_
_entity_poly.entity_id
_entity_poly.type
_entity_poly.pdbx_seq_one_letter_code
_entity_poly.pdbx_strand_id
1 'polypeptide(L)' 'MREEPTLRIPLGVLGLLVALLAYGIVVATFAPPLIAGWHTIAQTVVYLFLGVIWLLPLRRFLIWMETGRWG' A
#
# COMPACT_ATOMS: atom_id res chain seq x y z
N MET A 1 22.77 8.54 -15.55
CA MET A 1 21.50 7.91 -15.98
C MET A 1 21.77 6.41 -16.02
N ARG A 2 20.83 5.54 -15.59
CA ARG A 2 21.10 4.08 -15.62
C ARG A 2 21.11 3.61 -17.08
N GLU A 3 22.19 2.98 -17.50
CA GLU A 3 22.48 2.64 -18.91
C GLU A 3 21.84 1.31 -19.37
N GLU A 4 21.25 0.52 -18.46
CA GLU A 4 20.64 -0.77 -18.78
C GLU A 4 19.18 -0.90 -18.28
N PRO A 5 18.26 -1.40 -19.12
CA PRO A 5 16.87 -1.62 -18.74
C PRO A 5 16.73 -2.78 -17.74
N THR A 6 16.28 -2.48 -16.53
CA THR A 6 15.98 -3.50 -15.51
C THR A 6 14.47 -3.71 -15.38
N LEU A 7 13.97 -4.91 -15.66
CA LEU A 7 12.54 -5.28 -15.55
C LEU A 7 11.96 -5.17 -14.12
N ARG A 8 12.81 -5.11 -13.09
CA ARG A 8 12.40 -4.99 -11.68
C ARG A 8 11.58 -3.74 -11.40
N ILE A 9 11.89 -2.62 -12.06
CA ILE A 9 11.19 -1.34 -11.84
C ILE A 9 9.75 -1.42 -12.36
N PRO A 10 9.48 -1.75 -13.64
CA PRO A 10 8.09 -1.86 -14.11
C PRO A 10 7.31 -2.97 -13.40
N LEU A 11 7.94 -4.12 -13.10
CA LEU A 11 7.31 -5.17 -12.29
C LEU A 11 7.02 -4.70 -10.86
N GLY A 12 7.92 -3.92 -10.26
CA GLY A 12 7.74 -3.33 -8.94
C GLY A 12 6.56 -2.36 -8.91
N VAL A 13 6.43 -1.48 -9.91
CA VAL A 13 5.28 -0.57 -10.02
C VAL A 13 3.98 -1.35 -10.20
N LEU A 14 3.95 -2.34 -11.09
CA LEU A 14 2.75 -3.18 -11.26
C LEU A 14 2.38 -3.93 -9.98
N GLY A 15 3.37 -4.50 -9.29
CA GLY A 15 3.17 -5.15 -7.99
C GLY A 15 2.62 -4.20 -6.94
N LEU A 16 3.14 -2.96 -6.88
CA LEU A 16 2.63 -1.92 -5.99
C LEU A 16 1.18 -1.55 -6.31
N LEU A 17 0.84 -1.39 -7.59
CA LEU A 17 -0.52 -1.08 -8.01
C LEU A 17 -1.50 -2.19 -7.64
N VAL A 18 -1.13 -3.46 -7.88
CA VAL A 18 -1.95 -4.61 -7.48
C VAL A 18 -2.10 -4.69 -5.97
N ALA A 19 -1.01 -4.49 -5.21
CA ALA A 19 -1.06 -4.48 -3.76
C ALA A 19 -1.96 -3.37 -3.21
N LEU A 20 -1.86 -2.17 -3.77
CA LEU A 20 -2.70 -1.02 -3.38
C LEU A 20 -4.17 -1.27 -3.72
N LEU A 21 -4.45 -1.84 -4.89
CA LEU A 21 -5.81 -2.19 -5.30
C LEU A 21 -6.41 -3.27 -4.39
N ALA A 22 -5.66 -4.34 -4.12
CA ALA A 22 -6.07 -5.40 -3.20
C ALA A 22 -6.31 -4.84 -1.79
N TYR A 23 -5.41 -3.99 -1.29
CA TYR A 23 -5.56 -3.34 0.01
C TYR A 23 -6.81 -2.46 0.07
N GLY A 24 -7.04 -1.64 -0.96
CA GLY A 24 -8.22 -0.79 -1.07
C GLY A 24 -9.52 -1.60 -1.08
N ILE A 25 -9.57 -2.71 -1.83
CA ILE A 25 -10.71 -3.63 -1.84
C ILE A 25 -10.96 -4.20 -0.45
N VAL A 26 -9.93 -4.72 0.21
CA VAL A 26 -10.04 -5.26 1.58
C VAL A 26 -10.61 -4.19 2.53
N VAL A 27 -10.05 -2.98 2.52
CA VAL A 27 -10.55 -1.89 3.37
C VAL A 27 -12.01 -1.54 3.04
N ALA A 28 -12.35 -1.39 1.76
CA ALA A 28 -13.70 -1.03 1.33
C ALA A 28 -14.73 -2.13 1.60
N THR A 29 -14.32 -3.40 1.61
CA THR A 29 -15.21 -4.54 1.92
C THR A 29 -15.39 -4.72 3.42
N PHE A 30 -14.33 -4.61 4.21
CA PHE A 30 -14.37 -4.99 5.63
C PHE A 30 -14.55 -3.82 6.59
N ALA A 31 -14.09 -2.61 6.28
CA ALA A 31 -14.21 -1.48 7.20
C ALA A 31 -15.66 -0.99 7.35
N PRO A 32 -16.43 -0.71 6.28
CA PRO A 32 -17.78 -0.16 6.41
C PRO A 32 -18.72 -0.96 7.33
N PRO A 33 -18.87 -2.30 7.21
CA PRO A 33 -19.78 -3.04 8.08
C PRO A 33 -19.38 -3.03 9.57
N LEU A 34 -18.12 -2.75 9.89
CA LEU A 34 -17.62 -2.72 11.28
C LEU A 34 -17.81 -1.34 11.95
N ILE A 35 -17.68 -0.26 11.19
CA ILE A 35 -17.62 1.11 11.75
C ILE A 35 -18.75 2.03 11.26
N ALA A 36 -19.69 1.55 10.44
CA ALA A 36 -20.76 2.39 9.88
C ALA A 36 -21.60 3.13 10.94
N GLY A 37 -21.83 2.52 12.10
CA GLY A 37 -22.59 3.13 13.20
C GLY A 37 -21.78 4.07 14.10
N TRP A 38 -20.47 4.20 13.88
CA TRP A 38 -19.61 5.02 14.73
C TRP A 38 -19.76 6.50 14.41
N HIS A 39 -19.45 7.36 15.38
CA HIS A 39 -19.34 8.80 15.15
C HIS A 39 -18.29 9.11 14.08
N THR A 40 -18.52 10.13 13.24
CA THR A 40 -17.67 10.45 12.08
C THR A 40 -16.19 10.59 12.44
N ILE A 41 -15.87 11.25 13.55
CA ILE A 41 -14.48 11.40 14.03
C ILE A 41 -13.79 10.05 14.26
N ALA A 42 -14.50 9.08 14.87
CA ALA A 42 -13.93 7.76 15.11
C ALA A 42 -13.70 7.02 13.77
N GLN A 43 -14.62 7.16 12.81
CA GLN A 43 -14.41 6.64 11.46
C GLN A 43 -13.19 7.29 10.79
N THR A 44 -13.04 8.62 10.90
CA THR A 44 -11.90 9.37 10.36
C THR A 44 -10.58 8.84 10.91
N VAL A 45 -10.48 8.64 12.22
CA VAL A 45 -9.27 8.10 12.86
C VAL A 45 -8.94 6.71 12.30
N VAL A 46 -9.94 5.81 12.19
CA VAL A 46 -9.74 4.46 11.63
C VAL A 46 -9.25 4.52 10.18
N TYR A 47 -9.90 5.29 9.32
CA TYR A 47 -9.48 5.42 7.92
C TYR A 47 -8.10 6.08 7.77
N LEU A 48 -7.75 7.03 8.64
CA LEU A 48 -6.42 7.63 8.64
C LEU A 48 -5.35 6.62 9.04
N PHE A 49 -5.62 5.81 10.07
CA PHE A 49 -4.72 4.73 10.47
C PHE A 49 -4.55 3.70 9.35
N LEU A 50 -5.64 3.23 8.74
CA LEU A 50 -5.58 2.31 7.59
C LEU A 50 -4.82 2.94 6.41
N GLY A 51 -5.05 4.22 6.13
CA GLY A 51 -4.35 4.96 5.08
C GLY A 51 -2.85 5.15 5.31
N VAL A 52 -2.36 5.02 6.55
CA VAL A 52 -0.94 5.18 6.90
C VAL A 52 -0.25 3.83 7.13
N ILE A 53 -0.93 2.86 7.74
CA ILE A 53 -0.31 1.60 8.17
C ILE A 53 0.23 0.76 7.01
N TRP A 54 -0.38 0.85 5.84
CA TRP A 54 0.09 0.14 4.64
C TRP A 54 1.44 0.65 4.13
N LEU A 55 1.92 1.82 4.59
CA LEU A 55 3.24 2.37 4.25
C LEU A 55 4.38 1.64 4.97
N LEU A 56 4.11 0.94 6.07
CA LEU A 56 5.13 0.20 6.84
C LEU A 56 5.94 -0.80 5.98
N PRO A 57 5.33 -1.67 5.17
CA PRO A 57 6.08 -2.55 4.27
C PRO A 57 6.67 -1.83 3.05
N LEU A 58 6.17 -0.64 2.69
CA LEU A 58 6.52 0.05 1.45
C LEU A 58 8.01 0.37 1.37
N ARG A 59 8.63 0.76 2.48
CA ARG A 59 10.07 1.08 2.53
C ARG A 59 10.94 -0.06 2.00
N ARG A 60 10.72 -1.30 2.46
CA ARG A 60 11.53 -2.46 2.04
C ARG A 60 11.29 -2.80 0.56
N PHE A 61 10.05 -2.67 0.11
CA PHE A 61 9.69 -2.91 -1.28
C PHE A 61 10.34 -1.91 -2.23
N LEU A 62 10.36 -0.63 -1.87
CA LEU A 62 11.02 0.42 -2.67
C LEU A 62 12.54 0.20 -2.75
N ILE A 63 13.18 -0.17 -1.63
CA ILE A 63 14.62 -0.51 -1.61
C ILE A 63 14.90 -1.69 -2.56
N TRP A 64 14.05 -2.72 -2.54
CA TRP A 64 14.17 -3.85 -3.46
C TRP A 64 13.98 -3.44 -4.92
N MET A 65 13.02 -2.57 -5.22
CA MET A 65 12.76 -2.11 -6.57
C MET A 65 13.97 -1.38 -7.17
N GLU A 66 14.65 -0.56 -6.38
CA GLU A 66 15.83 0.19 -6.82
C GLU A 66 17.13 -0.62 -6.81
N THR A 67 17.33 -1.47 -5.80
CA THR A 67 18.63 -2.13 -5.53
C THR A 67 18.65 -3.64 -5.76
N GLY A 68 17.48 -4.27 -5.89
CA GLY A 68 17.34 -5.73 -5.94
C GLY A 68 17.50 -6.45 -4.60
N ARG A 69 17.72 -5.71 -3.50
CA ARG A 69 17.92 -6.24 -2.15
C ARG A 69 16.76 -5.84 -1.24
N TRP A 70 16.36 -6.70 -0.31
CA TRP A 70 15.23 -6.43 0.61
C TRP A 70 15.61 -5.55 1.82
N GLY A 71 16.86 -5.10 1.87
CA GLY A 71 17.50 -4.25 2.87
C GLY A 71 18.94 -4.00 2.46
#